data_AF-A0A963S4B1-F1
#
_entry.id   AF-A0A963S4B1-F1
#
_cell.length_a   1.000
_cell.length_b   1.000
_cell.length_c   1.000
_cell.angle_alpha   90.00
_cell.angle_beta   90.00
_cell.angle_gamma   90.00
#
_symmetry.space_group_name_H-M   'P 1'
#
loop_
_entity.id
_entity.type
_entity.pdbx_description
1 polymer ?
#
loop_
_entity_poly.entity_id
_entity_poly.type
_entity_poly.pdbx_seq_one_letter_code
_entity_poly.pdbx_strand_id
1 'polypeptide(L)'
;NDLTQTTLGLSRDDSGRFLREYVDKGIFARDPFVSIDTDGVGKLVGMAVENGRKTRPSIKLGICGEHGGEPASIAFCESVGLDYVSASPFRVPIARLAAAQAALSTKAA
;
A
#
# COMPACT_ATOMS: atom_id res chain seq x y z
N ASN A 1 7.33 2.28 1.01
CA ASN A 1 8.68 1.87 0.57
C ASN A 1 9.52 1.31 1.71
N ASP A 2 10.00 2.11 2.66
CA ASP A 2 10.96 1.62 3.67
C ASP A 2 10.36 0.59 4.63
N LEU A 3 9.08 0.74 4.98
CA LEU A 3 8.38 -0.27 5.76
C LEU A 3 8.38 -1.64 5.07
N THR A 4 8.29 -1.69 3.74
CA THR A 4 8.41 -2.94 2.97
C THR A 4 9.82 -3.52 3.11
N GLN A 5 10.85 -2.69 3.00
CA GLN A 5 12.25 -3.14 3.10
C GLN A 5 12.52 -3.79 4.46
N THR A 6 12.10 -3.13 5.55
CA THR A 6 12.36 -3.62 6.91
C THR A 6 11.46 -4.79 7.30
N THR A 7 10.22 -4.84 6.81
CA THR A 7 9.29 -5.94 7.11
C THR A 7 9.71 -7.22 6.39
N LEU A 8 10.11 -7.12 5.13
CA LEU A 8 10.44 -8.28 4.31
C LEU A 8 11.93 -8.63 4.33
N GLY A 9 12.78 -7.78 4.93
CA GLY A 9 14.24 -7.95 4.92
C GLY A 9 14.82 -7.82 3.50
N LEU A 10 14.22 -6.96 2.67
CA LEU A 10 14.60 -6.77 1.27
C LEU A 10 15.17 -5.37 1.06
N SER A 11 16.45 -5.28 0.69
CA SER A 11 17.01 -4.04 0.13
C SER A 11 16.44 -3.83 -1.27
N ARG A 12 15.78 -2.69 -1.51
CA ARG A 12 15.18 -2.41 -2.83
C ARG A 12 16.24 -2.38 -3.92
N ASP A 13 17.38 -1.77 -3.65
CA ASP A 13 18.48 -1.60 -4.62
C ASP A 13 19.15 -2.94 -4.99
N ASP A 14 19.18 -3.91 -4.07
CA ASP A 14 19.77 -5.23 -4.31
C ASP A 14 18.75 -6.27 -4.82
N SER A 15 17.48 -6.08 -4.49
CA SER A 15 16.41 -7.06 -4.75
C SER A 15 16.16 -7.34 -6.23
N GLY A 16 16.48 -6.39 -7.12
CA GLY A 16 16.29 -6.55 -8.57
C GLY A 16 16.98 -7.78 -9.17
N ARG A 17 17.99 -8.34 -8.48
CA ARG A 17 18.72 -9.55 -8.91
C ARG A 17 17.93 -10.85 -8.77
N PHE A 18 16.93 -10.90 -7.89
CA PHE A 18 16.19 -12.12 -7.60
C PHE A 18 14.67 -11.92 -7.51
N LEU A 19 14.19 -10.70 -7.33
CA LEU A 19 12.77 -10.41 -7.10
C LEU A 19 11.89 -10.83 -8.26
N ARG A 20 12.37 -10.65 -9.50
CA ARG A 20 11.66 -11.11 -10.70
C ARG A 20 11.43 -12.62 -10.68
N GLU A 21 12.47 -13.39 -10.37
CA GLU A 21 12.38 -14.86 -10.27
C GLU A 21 11.41 -15.29 -9.17
N TYR A 22 11.34 -14.55 -8.06
CA TYR A 22 10.39 -14.83 -6.98
C TYR A 22 8.94 -14.58 -7.42
N VAL A 23 8.69 -13.55 -8.22
CA VAL A 23 7.37 -13.29 -8.80
C VAL A 23 7.01 -14.35 -9.84
N ASP A 24 7.95 -14.70 -10.73
CA ASP A 24 7.74 -15.71 -11.78
C ASP A 24 7.44 -17.11 -11.17
N LYS A 25 8.04 -17.42 -10.01
CA LYS A 25 7.77 -18.63 -9.22
C LYS A 25 6.55 -18.54 -8.30
N GLY A 26 5.87 -17.40 -8.24
CA GLY A 26 4.71 -17.19 -7.39
C GLY A 26 5.01 -17.14 -5.88
N ILE A 27 6.28 -16.94 -5.49
CA ILE A 27 6.66 -16.69 -4.08
C ILE A 27 6.04 -15.37 -3.62
N PHE A 28 6.10 -14.34 -4.48
CA PHE A 28 5.31 -13.14 -4.35
C PHE A 28 4.32 -13.05 -5.51
N ALA A 29 3.08 -12.66 -5.23
CA ALA A 29 2.08 -12.47 -6.29
C ALA A 29 2.44 -11.32 -7.24
N ARG A 30 3.10 -10.27 -6.70
CA ARG A 30 3.56 -9.07 -7.41
C ARG A 30 4.81 -8.52 -6.70
N ASP A 31 5.53 -7.65 -7.38
CA ASP A 31 6.62 -6.90 -6.75
C ASP A 31 6.10 -6.08 -5.54
N PRO A 32 6.57 -6.38 -4.31
CA PRO A 32 6.09 -5.72 -3.09
C PRO A 32 6.49 -4.24 -2.98
N PHE A 33 7.43 -3.76 -3.81
CA PHE A 33 7.79 -2.34 -3.91
C PHE A 33 6.86 -1.55 -4.84
N VAL A 34 6.07 -2.24 -5.67
CA VAL A 34 5.08 -1.63 -6.56
C VAL A 34 3.69 -1.70 -5.95
N SER A 35 3.28 -2.89 -5.49
CA SER A 35 1.97 -3.14 -4.87
C SER A 35 2.18 -3.60 -3.43
N ILE A 36 1.41 -3.09 -2.48
CA ILE A 36 1.61 -3.39 -1.07
C ILE A 36 1.35 -4.87 -0.79
N ASP A 37 2.27 -5.52 -0.08
CA ASP A 37 2.03 -6.84 0.51
C ASP A 37 0.99 -6.70 1.62
N THR A 38 -0.24 -7.12 1.36
CA THR A 38 -1.36 -6.96 2.30
C THR A 38 -1.21 -7.85 3.55
N ASP A 39 -0.58 -9.02 3.39
CA ASP A 39 -0.55 -10.06 4.44
C ASP A 39 0.57 -9.86 5.46
N GLY A 40 1.65 -9.18 5.08
CA GLY A 40 2.74 -8.77 5.97
C GLY A 40 2.74 -7.27 6.23
N VAL A 41 3.17 -6.48 5.25
CA VAL A 41 3.30 -5.01 5.38
C VAL A 41 1.95 -4.36 5.70
N GLY A 42 0.88 -4.81 5.04
CA GLY A 42 -0.48 -4.31 5.24
C GLY A 42 -0.98 -4.55 6.67
N LYS A 43 -0.65 -5.67 7.31
CA LYS A 43 -0.99 -5.91 8.72
C LYS A 43 -0.36 -4.87 9.66
N LEU A 44 0.89 -4.49 9.41
CA LEU A 44 1.55 -3.43 10.19
C LEU A 44 0.90 -2.07 9.96
N VAL A 45 0.51 -1.75 8.73
CA VAL A 45 -0.22 -0.51 8.42
C VAL A 45 -1.57 -0.49 9.14
N GLY A 46 -2.37 -1.56 9.06
CA GLY A 46 -3.66 -1.66 9.74
C GLY A 46 -3.53 -1.50 11.26
N MET A 47 -2.54 -2.18 11.86
CA MET A 47 -2.24 -2.06 13.29
C MET A 47 -1.86 -0.61 13.69
N ALA A 48 -1.06 0.08 12.87
CA ALA A 48 -0.68 1.46 13.12
C ALA A 48 -1.88 2.41 13.06
N VAL A 49 -2.79 2.20 12.10
CA VAL A 49 -4.04 2.97 11.98
C VAL A 49 -4.92 2.77 13.21
N GLU A 50 -5.17 1.53 13.59
CA GLU A 50 -5.99 1.17 14.74
C GLU A 50 -5.43 1.77 16.04
N ASN A 51 -4.15 1.52 16.34
CA ASN A 51 -3.52 1.97 17.57
C ASN A 51 -3.37 3.50 17.62
N GLY A 52 -3.07 4.13 16.47
CA GLY A 52 -3.00 5.58 16.36
C GLY A 52 -4.34 6.24 16.68
N ARG A 53 -5.43 5.72 16.12
CA ARG A 53 -6.78 6.27 16.34
C ARG A 53 -7.36 5.95 17.72
N LYS A 54 -6.99 4.81 18.34
CA LYS A 54 -7.33 4.54 19.75
C LYS A 54 -6.84 5.63 20.69
N THR A 55 -5.63 6.15 20.46
CA THR A 55 -5.02 7.18 21.31
C THR A 55 -5.40 8.60 20.88
N ARG A 56 -5.45 8.87 19.56
CA ARG A 56 -5.80 10.18 19.00
C ARG A 56 -6.83 10.01 17.88
N PRO A 57 -8.15 10.01 18.20
CA PRO A 57 -9.20 9.68 17.24
C PRO A 57 -9.23 10.53 15.96
N SER A 58 -8.82 11.80 16.05
CA SER A 58 -8.80 12.74 14.92
C SER A 58 -7.48 12.78 14.15
N ILE A 59 -6.54 11.87 14.43
CA ILE A 59 -5.27 11.80 13.69
C ILE A 59 -5.51 11.57 12.20
N LYS A 60 -4.87 12.40 11.38
CA LYS A 60 -4.83 12.21 9.92
C LYS A 60 -3.70 11.28 9.56
N LEU A 61 -4.03 10.23 8.80
CA LEU A 61 -3.11 9.20 8.37
C LEU A 61 -3.16 9.07 6.86
N GLY A 62 -1.99 8.98 6.23
CA GLY A 62 -1.91 8.77 4.79
C GLY A 62 -0.68 7.96 4.41
N ILE A 63 -0.62 7.58 3.14
CA ILE A 63 0.49 6.83 2.55
C ILE A 63 1.18 7.66 1.47
N CYS A 64 2.48 7.46 1.32
CA CYS A 64 3.29 8.07 0.26
C CYS A 64 4.17 7.03 -0.44
N GLY A 65 4.76 7.43 -1.56
CA GLY A 65 5.63 6.60 -2.38
C GLY A 65 4.88 5.89 -3.50
N GLU A 66 5.50 4.87 -4.06
CA GLU A 66 5.00 4.16 -5.25
C GLU A 66 3.62 3.54 -5.04
N HIS A 67 3.40 2.97 -3.85
CA HIS A 67 2.14 2.38 -3.40
C HIS A 67 0.96 3.35 -3.46
N GLY A 68 1.21 4.64 -3.19
CA GLY A 68 0.17 5.68 -3.21
C GLY A 68 -0.41 5.97 -4.60
N GLY A 69 0.20 5.46 -5.66
CA GLY A 69 -0.29 5.57 -7.03
C GLY A 69 -0.65 4.23 -7.69
N GLU A 70 -0.70 3.12 -6.92
CA GLU A 70 -1.01 1.79 -7.42
C GLU A 70 -2.44 1.39 -7.01
N PRO A 71 -3.35 1.05 -7.96
CA PRO A 71 -4.76 0.87 -7.66
C PRO A 71 -5.10 -0.16 -6.57
N ALA A 72 -4.44 -1.32 -6.53
CA ALA A 72 -4.72 -2.33 -5.51
C ALA A 72 -4.28 -1.86 -4.11
N SER A 73 -3.13 -1.19 -4.03
CA SER A 73 -2.64 -0.57 -2.80
C SER A 73 -3.57 0.54 -2.30
N ILE A 74 -4.13 1.34 -3.21
CA ILE A 74 -5.11 2.38 -2.86
C ILE A 74 -6.41 1.75 -2.34
N ALA A 75 -6.89 0.67 -2.96
CA ALA A 75 -8.06 -0.05 -2.47
C ALA A 75 -7.81 -0.63 -1.07
N PHE A 76 -6.63 -1.18 -0.82
CA PHE A 76 -6.22 -1.57 0.52
C PHE A 76 -6.22 -0.39 1.50
N CYS A 77 -5.64 0.76 1.12
CA CYS A 77 -5.60 1.96 1.97
C CYS A 77 -7.00 2.47 2.35
N GLU A 78 -7.95 2.43 1.41
CA GLU A 78 -9.36 2.72 1.67
C GLU A 78 -9.95 1.71 2.67
N SER A 79 -9.68 0.42 2.51
CA SER A 79 -10.20 -0.64 3.38
C SER A 79 -9.73 -0.53 4.84
N VAL A 80 -8.50 -0.05 5.07
CA VAL A 80 -7.98 0.22 6.42
C VAL A 80 -8.31 1.63 6.91
N GLY A 81 -8.98 2.44 6.08
CA GLY A 81 -9.50 3.75 6.42
C GLY A 81 -8.44 4.85 6.50
N LEU A 82 -7.42 4.85 5.65
CA LEU A 82 -6.51 6.01 5.53
C LEU A 82 -7.26 7.26 5.03
N ASP A 83 -6.83 8.44 5.46
CA ASP A 83 -7.45 9.71 5.08
C ASP A 83 -7.03 10.20 3.69
N TYR A 84 -5.82 9.86 3.24
CA TYR A 84 -5.31 10.27 1.93
C TYR A 84 -4.20 9.36 1.40
N VAL A 85 -3.99 9.41 0.08
CA VAL A 85 -2.83 8.85 -0.60
C VAL A 85 -2.03 9.98 -1.27
N SER A 86 -0.72 9.84 -1.32
CA SER A 86 0.20 10.77 -1.98
C SER A 86 1.02 10.04 -3.03
N ALA A 87 0.94 10.51 -4.27
CA ALA A 87 1.58 9.91 -5.45
C ALA A 87 2.35 10.95 -6.27
N SER A 88 3.22 10.49 -7.16
CA SER A 88 3.92 11.37 -8.10
C SER A 88 2.91 12.12 -9.00
N PRO A 89 3.25 13.32 -9.51
CA PRO A 89 2.29 14.18 -10.24
C PRO A 89 1.54 13.46 -11.36
N PHE A 90 2.25 12.67 -12.17
CA PHE A 90 1.66 11.92 -13.28
C PHE A 90 0.77 10.75 -12.85
N ARG A 91 0.91 10.25 -11.61
CA ARG A 91 0.04 9.21 -11.04
C ARG A 91 -1.16 9.77 -10.31
N VAL A 92 -1.25 11.09 -10.08
CA VAL A 92 -2.41 11.70 -9.42
C VAL A 92 -3.75 11.36 -10.12
N PRO A 93 -3.88 11.42 -11.47
CA PRO A 93 -5.13 11.02 -12.12
C PRO A 93 -5.52 9.56 -11.88
N ILE A 94 -4.53 8.65 -11.91
CA ILE A 94 -4.72 7.23 -11.63
C ILE A 94 -5.18 7.04 -10.18
N ALA A 95 -4.50 7.71 -9.24
CA ALA A 95 -4.82 7.61 -7.82
C ALA A 95 -6.25 8.10 -7.51
N ARG A 96 -6.69 9.20 -8.14
CA ARG A 96 -8.05 9.71 -8.02
C ARG A 96 -9.10 8.73 -8.53
N LEU A 97 -8.86 8.13 -9.70
CA LEU A 97 -9.79 7.14 -10.27
C LEU A 97 -9.85 5.87 -9.41
N ALA A 98 -8.70 5.36 -8.99
CA ALA A 98 -8.63 4.17 -8.14
C ALA A 98 -9.30 4.39 -6.77
N ALA A 99 -9.09 5.55 -6.14
CA ALA A 99 -9.76 5.89 -4.89
C ALA A 99 -11.29 5.95 -5.04
N ALA A 100 -11.79 6.53 -6.14
CA ALA A 100 -13.22 6.54 -6.44
C ALA A 100 -13.78 5.13 -6.64
N GLN A 101 -13.08 4.27 -7.38
CA GLN A 101 -13.46 2.87 -7.59
C GLN A 101 -13.47 2.08 -6.28
N ALA A 102 -12.47 2.27 -5.42
CA ALA A 102 -12.40 1.65 -4.10
C ALA A 102 -13.60 2.06 -3.22
N ALA A 103 -13.88 3.36 -3.12
CA ALA A 103 -15.01 3.87 -2.35
C ALA A 103 -16.38 3.38 -2.87
N LEU A 104 -16.52 3.21 -4.18
CA LEU A 104 -17.75 2.66 -4.78
C LEU A 104 -17.90 1.16 -4.54
N SER A 105 -16.80 0.40 -4.57
CA SER A 105 -16.82 -1.05 -4.34
C SER A 105 -17.20 -1.39 -2.90
N THR A 106 -16.74 -0.59 -1.93
CA THR A 106 -17.12 -0.76 -0.50
C THR A 106 -18.61 -0.47 -0.25
N LYS A 107 -19.23 0.44 -1.01
CA LYS A 107 -20.66 0.79 -0.86
C LYS A 107 -21.62 -0.20 -1.49
N ALA A 108 -21.16 -1.03 -2.42
CA ALA A 108 -21.97 -2.01 -3.12
C ALA A 108 -22.02 -3.38 -2.40
N ALA A 109 -21.29 -3.54 -1.31
CA ALA A 109 -21.19 -4.77 -0.50
C ALA A 109 -22.05 -4.70 0.77
#